data_AF-A0A829X7Q8-F1
#
_entry.id   AF-A0A829X7Q8-F1
#
_cell.length_a   1.000
_cell.length_b   1.000
_cell.length_c   1.000
_cell.angle_alpha   90.00
_cell.angle_beta   90.00
_cell.angle_gamma   90.00
#
_symmetry.space_group_name_H-M   'P 1'
#
loop_
_entity.id
_entity.type
_entity.pdbx_description
1 polymer ?
#
loop_
_entity_poly.entity_id
_entity_poly.type
_entity_poly.pdbx_seq_one_letter_code
_entity_poly.pdbx_strand_id
1 'polypeptide(L)'
;MAASLLACMLASALHYRLPPRILPAIQRVEGGTMGHVSTNTDGSVDIGLMQINSRWILPIASMIHQPVPQVAARLALDPCFNIAAAAMILRRALDDEHGNLMKAIGDYHSRTLPLNLDYQRKVVAAAAALYLRQG
;
A
#
# COMPACT_ATOMS: atom_id res chain seq x y z
N MET A 1 -21.76 -10.66 4.27
CA MET A 1 -21.21 -10.54 2.91
C MET A 1 -19.81 -9.95 3.02
N ALA A 2 -18.80 -10.58 2.42
CA ALA A 2 -17.46 -9.99 2.40
C ALA A 2 -17.47 -8.74 1.51
N ALA A 3 -16.90 -7.64 1.98
CA ALA A 3 -16.74 -6.44 1.17
C ALA A 3 -15.82 -6.74 -0.03
N SER A 4 -16.11 -6.18 -1.20
CA SER A 4 -15.19 -6.28 -2.33
C SER A 4 -13.90 -5.50 -2.04
N LEU A 5 -12.80 -5.87 -2.69
CA LEU A 5 -11.51 -5.16 -2.54
C LEU A 5 -11.65 -3.67 -2.89
N LEU A 6 -12.43 -3.35 -3.92
CA LEU A 6 -12.73 -1.97 -4.31
C LEU A 6 -13.47 -1.19 -3.22
N ALA A 7 -14.41 -1.83 -2.51
CA ALA A 7 -15.10 -1.18 -1.39
C ALA A 7 -14.12 -0.88 -0.25
N CYS A 8 -13.20 -1.81 0.06
CA CYS A 8 -12.16 -1.59 1.06
C CYS A 8 -11.17 -0.50 0.64
N MET A 9 -10.77 -0.45 -0.64
CA MET A 9 -9.94 0.63 -1.18
C MET A 9 -10.63 1.99 -1.09
N LEU A 10 -11.89 2.08 -1.50
CA LEU A 10 -12.65 3.33 -1.43
C LEU A 10 -12.83 3.80 0.02
N ALA A 11 -13.25 2.91 0.92
CA ALA A 11 -13.41 3.23 2.33
C ALA A 11 -12.10 3.70 2.96
N SER A 12 -10.98 3.02 2.67
CA SER A 12 -9.66 3.38 3.18
C SER A 12 -9.18 4.72 2.62
N ALA A 13 -9.35 4.95 1.31
CA ALA A 13 -8.98 6.21 0.67
C ALA A 13 -9.76 7.40 1.27
N LEU A 14 -11.07 7.24 1.49
CA LEU A 14 -11.89 8.26 2.15
C LEU A 14 -11.44 8.50 3.60
N HIS A 15 -11.24 7.44 4.39
CA HIS A 15 -10.81 7.55 5.78
C HIS A 15 -9.47 8.28 5.93
N TYR A 16 -8.48 7.92 5.10
CA TYR A 16 -7.15 8.51 5.12
C TYR A 16 -7.01 9.77 4.24
N ARG A 17 -8.11 10.29 3.68
CA ARG A 17 -8.13 11.49 2.82
C ARG A 17 -7.13 11.41 1.65
N LEU A 18 -7.10 10.26 0.99
CA LEU A 18 -6.29 9.99 -0.20
C LEU A 18 -7.16 10.09 -1.46
N PRO A 19 -6.58 10.42 -2.63
CA PRO A 19 -7.29 10.34 -3.90
C PRO A 19 -7.84 8.92 -4.12
N PRO A 20 -9.16 8.72 -4.37
CA PRO A 20 -9.77 7.38 -4.43
C PRO A 20 -9.16 6.42 -5.46
N ARG A 21 -8.50 6.97 -6.48
CA ARG A 21 -7.89 6.22 -7.58
C ARG A 21 -6.48 5.69 -7.27
N ILE A 22 -5.85 6.11 -6.16
CA ILE A 22 -4.43 5.78 -5.94
C ILE A 22 -4.21 4.34 -5.49
N LEU A 23 -5.05 3.81 -4.59
CA LEU A 23 -4.87 2.46 -4.05
C LEU A 23 -5.01 1.36 -5.12
N PRO A 24 -5.96 1.41 -6.07
CA PRO A 24 -5.99 0.44 -7.17
C PRO A 24 -4.78 0.55 -8.10
N ALA A 25 -4.24 1.76 -8.32
CA ALA A 25 -3.04 1.94 -9.14
C ALA A 25 -1.80 1.35 -8.47
N ILE A 26 -1.64 1.56 -7.16
CA ILE A 26 -0.60 0.93 -6.34
C ILE A 26 -0.76 -0.59 -6.35
N GLN A 27 -1.95 -1.12 -6.08
CA GLN A 27 -2.19 -2.56 -6.10
C GLN A 27 -1.82 -3.20 -7.43
N ARG A 28 -2.10 -2.52 -8.56
CA ARG A 28 -1.71 -3.00 -9.89
C ARG A 28 -0.19 -3.08 -10.08
N VAL A 29 0.58 -2.17 -9.48
CA VAL A 29 2.05 -2.20 -9.51
C VAL A 29 2.59 -3.28 -8.60
N GLU A 30 2.05 -3.40 -7.38
CA GLU A 30 2.49 -4.40 -6.41
C GLU A 30 2.15 -5.83 -6.85
N GLY A 31 1.02 -6.03 -7.53
CA GLY A 31 0.61 -7.33 -8.05
C GLY A 31 0.36 -8.40 -6.97
N GLY A 32 0.31 -7.99 -5.70
CA GLY A 32 0.15 -8.89 -4.56
C GLY A 32 -1.23 -9.54 -4.51
N THR A 33 -1.28 -10.71 -3.88
CA THR A 33 -2.51 -11.46 -3.60
C THR A 33 -2.59 -11.84 -2.11
N MET A 34 -3.74 -12.35 -1.68
CA MET A 34 -3.91 -12.81 -0.30
C MET A 34 -2.95 -13.96 0.00
N GLY A 35 -2.23 -13.87 1.13
CA GLY A 35 -1.21 -14.83 1.54
C GLY A 35 0.12 -14.73 0.80
N HIS A 36 0.25 -13.85 -0.20
CA HIS A 36 1.51 -13.65 -0.91
C HIS A 36 2.57 -13.01 0.00
N VAL A 37 3.77 -13.57 0.00
CA VAL A 37 4.91 -13.05 0.76
C VAL A 37 6.14 -13.09 -0.15
N SER A 38 6.77 -11.93 -0.33
CA SER A 38 8.00 -11.78 -1.13
C SER A 38 9.17 -11.44 -0.22
N THR A 39 10.29 -12.13 -0.34
CA THR A 39 11.48 -11.88 0.50
C THR A 39 12.44 -10.90 -0.17
N ASN A 40 12.83 -9.85 0.56
CA ASN A 40 13.80 -8.87 0.14
C ASN A 40 15.23 -9.30 0.48
N THR A 41 16.21 -8.70 -0.20
CA THR A 41 17.64 -9.02 -0.01
C THR A 41 18.16 -8.72 1.40
N ASP A 42 17.50 -7.81 2.12
CA ASP A 42 17.83 -7.46 3.51
C ASP A 42 17.12 -8.34 4.56
N GLY A 43 16.39 -9.37 4.12
CA GLY A 43 15.65 -10.30 4.98
C GLY A 43 14.29 -9.78 5.45
N SER A 44 13.91 -8.55 5.12
CA SER A 44 12.51 -8.12 5.27
C SER A 44 11.62 -8.83 4.25
N VAL A 45 10.30 -8.81 4.48
CA VAL A 45 9.34 -9.43 3.55
C VAL A 45 8.20 -8.49 3.25
N ASP A 46 7.67 -8.54 2.03
CA ASP A 46 6.52 -7.76 1.59
C ASP A 46 5.28 -8.64 1.54
N ILE A 47 4.20 -8.18 2.18
CA ILE A 47 3.09 -9.04 2.62
C ILE A 47 1.77 -8.63 1.97
N GLY A 48 1.07 -9.61 1.41
CA GLY A 48 -0.33 -9.50 1.00
C GLY A 48 -0.57 -8.63 -0.23
N LEU A 49 -1.81 -8.17 -0.40
CA LEU A 49 -2.28 -7.52 -1.63
C LEU A 49 -1.50 -6.27 -2.03
N MET A 50 -1.14 -5.47 -1.04
CA MET A 50 -0.45 -4.19 -1.20
C MET A 50 1.05 -4.30 -0.91
N GLN A 51 1.57 -5.54 -0.76
CA GLN A 51 2.98 -5.84 -0.52
C GLN A 51 3.57 -4.98 0.62
N ILE A 52 2.89 -4.98 1.78
CA ILE A 52 3.32 -4.21 2.96
C ILE A 52 4.59 -4.82 3.54
N ASN A 53 5.65 -4.03 3.59
CA ASN A 53 6.91 -4.49 4.18
C ASN A 53 6.75 -4.82 5.68
N SER A 54 7.39 -5.91 6.13
CA SER A 54 7.31 -6.44 7.48
C SER A 54 7.78 -5.47 8.57
N ARG A 55 8.56 -4.44 8.21
CA ARG A 55 8.93 -3.34 9.11
C ARG A 55 7.74 -2.58 9.67
N TRP A 56 6.59 -2.61 8.98
CA TRP A 56 5.36 -1.97 9.45
C TRP A 56 4.57 -2.78 10.47
N ILE A 57 4.90 -4.05 10.70
CA ILE A 57 4.17 -4.89 11.66
C ILE A 57 4.24 -4.29 13.07
N LEU A 58 5.43 -3.93 13.55
CA LEU A 58 5.61 -3.36 14.89
C LEU A 58 4.92 -2.00 15.05
N PRO A 59 5.12 -1.00 14.15
CA PRO A 59 4.38 0.25 14.19
C PRO A 59 2.86 0.07 14.20
N ILE A 60 2.32 -0.79 13.34
CA ILE A 60 0.87 -1.04 13.26
C ILE A 60 0.37 -1.70 14.56
N ALA A 61 1.06 -2.74 15.03
CA ALA A 61 0.74 -3.45 16.27
C ALA A 61 0.68 -2.51 17.48
N SER A 62 1.66 -1.62 17.60
CA SER A 62 1.69 -0.58 18.63
C SER A 62 0.51 0.38 18.50
N MET A 63 0.24 0.88 17.29
CA MET A 63 -0.82 1.85 17.02
C MET A 63 -2.23 1.32 17.32
N ILE A 64 -2.52 0.05 17.00
CA ILE A 64 -3.85 -0.55 17.18
C ILE A 64 -3.97 -1.43 18.42
N HIS A 65 -2.93 -1.46 19.26
CA HIS A 65 -2.84 -2.27 20.48
C HIS A 65 -3.16 -3.77 20.25
N GLN A 66 -2.60 -4.35 19.18
CA GLN A 66 -2.74 -5.78 18.87
C GLN A 66 -1.39 -6.52 18.91
N PRO A 67 -1.38 -7.83 19.25
CA PRO A 67 -0.16 -8.62 19.21
C PRO A 67 0.48 -8.66 17.81
N VAL A 68 1.81 -8.61 17.78
CA VAL A 68 2.61 -8.69 16.54
C VAL A 68 2.22 -9.89 15.64
N PRO A 69 2.07 -11.12 16.15
CA PRO A 69 1.67 -12.26 15.32
C PRO A 69 0.27 -12.09 14.71
N GLN A 70 -0.65 -11.44 15.43
CA GLN A 70 -1.99 -11.18 14.93
C GLN A 70 -1.97 -10.15 13.81
N VAL A 71 -1.20 -9.07 13.95
CA VAL A 71 -1.04 -8.07 12.88
C VAL A 71 -0.40 -8.69 11.64
N ALA A 72 0.66 -9.49 11.81
CA ALA A 72 1.30 -10.19 10.70
C ALA A 72 0.31 -11.11 9.96
N ALA A 73 -0.47 -11.90 10.70
CA ALA A 73 -1.49 -12.78 10.13
C ALA A 73 -2.57 -11.98 9.37
N ARG A 74 -3.02 -10.85 9.92
CA ARG A 74 -4.01 -9.98 9.26
C ARG A 74 -3.44 -9.32 8.01
N LEU A 75 -2.19 -8.84 8.02
CA LEU A 75 -1.55 -8.31 6.81
C LEU A 75 -1.51 -9.36 5.70
N ALA A 76 -1.28 -10.64 6.04
CA ALA A 76 -1.24 -11.71 5.05
C ALA A 76 -2.65 -12.15 4.59
N LEU A 77 -3.60 -12.31 5.50
CA LEU A 77 -4.84 -13.06 5.28
C LEU A 77 -6.12 -12.22 5.30
N ASP A 78 -6.06 -10.94 5.71
CA ASP A 78 -7.19 -10.00 5.69
C ASP A 78 -6.90 -8.90 4.64
N PRO A 79 -7.43 -9.05 3.40
CA PRO A 79 -7.18 -8.09 2.34
C PRO A 79 -7.58 -6.66 2.67
N CYS A 80 -8.67 -6.47 3.41
CA CYS A 80 -9.15 -5.14 3.76
C CYS A 80 -8.26 -4.50 4.83
N PHE A 81 -7.76 -5.28 5.78
CA PHE A 81 -6.74 -4.80 6.72
C PHE A 81 -5.42 -4.44 6.01
N ASN A 82 -4.99 -5.26 5.05
CA ASN A 82 -3.80 -4.97 4.24
C ASN A 82 -3.96 -3.67 3.43
N ILE A 83 -5.12 -3.46 2.80
CA ILE A 83 -5.46 -2.21 2.09
C ILE A 83 -5.51 -1.01 3.04
N ALA A 84 -6.10 -1.15 4.23
CA ALA A 84 -6.16 -0.09 5.21
C ALA A 84 -4.75 0.29 5.74
N ALA A 85 -3.89 -0.71 5.94
CA ALA A 85 -2.48 -0.49 6.28
C ALA A 85 -1.75 0.28 5.17
N ALA A 86 -1.94 -0.11 3.90
CA ALA A 86 -1.36 0.62 2.76
C ALA A 86 -1.80 2.09 2.72
N ALA A 87 -3.08 2.34 2.92
CA ALA A 87 -3.63 3.70 2.95
C ALA A 87 -3.06 4.53 4.12
N MET A 88 -2.90 3.92 5.30
CA MET A 88 -2.26 4.57 6.45
C MET A 88 -0.81 4.95 6.15
N ILE A 89 -0.04 4.03 5.58
CA ILE A 89 1.37 4.23 5.23
C ILE A 89 1.52 5.32 4.18
N LEU A 90 0.70 5.28 3.12
CA LEU A 90 0.71 6.31 2.08
C LEU A 90 0.30 7.67 2.65
N ARG A 91 -0.67 7.71 3.58
CA ARG A 91 -1.04 8.96 4.24
C ARG A 91 0.10 9.52 5.09
N ARG A 92 0.80 8.65 5.82
CA ARG A 92 2.00 9.05 6.57
C ARG A 92 3.06 9.63 5.65
N ALA A 93 3.34 8.99 4.51
CA ALA A 93 4.28 9.50 3.51
C ALA A 93 3.82 10.84 2.91
N LEU A 94 2.52 11.00 2.66
CA LEU A 94 1.95 12.26 2.16
C LEU A 94 2.14 13.40 3.16
N ASP A 95 1.99 13.13 4.44
CA ASP A 95 2.21 14.12 5.50
C ASP A 95 3.70 14.47 5.64
N ASP A 96 4.58 13.47 5.60
CA ASP A 96 6.05 13.68 5.61
C ASP A 96 6.51 14.50 4.39
N GLU A 97 5.87 14.33 3.24
CA GLU A 97 6.16 15.03 1.98
C GLU A 97 5.37 16.34 1.80
N HIS A 98 4.78 16.87 2.89
CA HIS A 98 4.04 18.13 2.90
C HIS A 98 2.94 18.22 1.82
N GLY A 99 2.26 17.11 1.56
CA GLY A 99 1.19 17.01 0.56
C GLY A 99 1.66 16.72 -0.86
N ASN A 100 2.97 16.52 -1.10
CA ASN A 100 3.46 16.10 -2.41
C ASN A 100 3.14 14.63 -2.67
N LEU A 101 2.03 14.39 -3.36
CA LEU A 101 1.53 13.04 -3.63
C LEU A 101 2.51 12.18 -4.43
N MET A 102 3.20 12.74 -5.43
CA MET A 102 4.11 11.95 -6.26
C MET A 102 5.33 11.49 -5.47
N LYS A 103 5.89 12.34 -4.61
CA LYS A 103 6.95 11.94 -3.70
C LYS A 103 6.48 10.89 -2.71
N ALA A 104 5.30 11.09 -2.12
CA ALA A 104 4.69 10.14 -1.19
C ALA A 104 4.46 8.75 -1.81
N ILE A 105 4.05 8.70 -3.08
CA ILE A 105 3.92 7.45 -3.85
C ILE A 105 5.28 6.77 -4.00
N GLY A 106 6.34 7.50 -4.32
CA GLY A 106 7.69 6.93 -4.38
C GLY A 106 8.14 6.41 -3.01
N ASP A 107 7.90 7.19 -1.95
CA ASP A 107 8.29 6.90 -0.58
C ASP A 107 7.57 5.69 0.01
N TYR A 108 6.34 5.41 -0.45
CA TYR A 108 5.62 4.18 -0.13
C TYR A 108 6.44 2.93 -0.47
N HIS A 109 7.16 2.95 -1.59
CA HIS A 109 8.01 1.85 -2.02
C HIS A 109 9.44 1.96 -1.48
N SER A 110 10.09 3.12 -1.66
CA SER A 110 11.47 3.33 -1.22
C SER A 110 11.84 4.81 -1.18
N ARG A 111 12.60 5.23 -0.17
CA ARG A 111 13.24 6.56 -0.12
C ARG A 111 14.53 6.66 -0.94
N THR A 112 15.02 5.54 -1.47
CA THR A 112 16.20 5.53 -2.36
C THR A 112 15.82 6.13 -3.70
N LEU A 113 16.40 7.28 -4.05
CA LEU A 113 15.94 8.14 -5.16
C LEU A 113 15.72 7.40 -6.50
N PRO A 114 16.62 6.54 -7.01
CA PRO A 114 16.36 5.80 -8.25
C PRO A 114 15.14 4.87 -8.18
N LEU A 115 14.97 4.14 -7.07
CA LEU A 115 13.84 3.22 -6.85
C LEU A 115 12.53 3.99 -6.68
N ASN A 116 12.59 5.10 -5.94
CA ASN A 116 11.48 6.01 -5.73
C ASN A 116 10.92 6.54 -7.07
N LEU A 117 11.79 7.11 -7.90
CA LEU A 117 11.41 7.66 -9.20
C LEU A 117 10.89 6.57 -10.16
N ASP A 118 11.48 5.37 -10.10
CA ASP A 118 11.00 4.24 -10.90
C ASP A 118 9.60 3.80 -10.49
N TYR A 119 9.36 3.70 -9.19
CA TYR A 119 8.05 3.36 -8.67
C TYR A 119 6.99 4.40 -9.02
N GLN A 120 7.30 5.69 -8.95
CA GLN A 120 6.41 6.76 -9.41
C GLN A 120 5.97 6.56 -10.87
N ARG A 121 6.92 6.26 -11.77
CA ARG A 121 6.62 6.01 -13.20
C ARG A 121 5.70 4.80 -13.37
N LYS A 122 5.96 3.71 -12.64
CA LYS A 122 5.12 2.50 -12.68
C LYS A 122 3.69 2.80 -12.24
N VAL A 123 3.51 3.57 -11.16
CA VAL A 123 2.18 3.94 -10.65
C VAL A 123 1.43 4.87 -11.62
N VAL A 124 2.12 5.82 -12.25
CA VAL A 124 1.52 6.66 -13.30
C VAL A 124 1.08 5.80 -14.50
N ALA A 125 1.92 4.88 -14.97
CA ALA A 125 1.57 3.97 -16.06
C ALA A 125 0.38 3.05 -15.70
N ALA A 126 0.36 2.53 -14.48
CA ALA A 126 -0.75 1.73 -13.97
C ALA A 126 -2.05 2.53 -13.90
N ALA A 127 -1.99 3.77 -13.38
CA ALA A 127 -3.15 4.66 -13.33
C ALA A 127 -3.66 5.03 -14.74
N ALA A 128 -2.76 5.28 -15.68
CA ALA A 128 -3.13 5.53 -17.09
C ALA A 128 -3.86 4.33 -17.68
N ALA A 129 -3.33 3.11 -17.52
CA ALA A 129 -3.95 1.89 -18.02
C ALA A 129 -5.32 1.59 -17.37
N LEU A 130 -5.52 1.97 -16.11
CA LEU A 130 -6.77 1.74 -15.39
C LEU A 130 -7.85 2.78 -15.70
N TYR A 131 -7.48 4.04 -15.94
CA TYR A 131 -8.42 5.17 -15.90
C TYR A 131 -8.49 5.98 -17.18
N LEU A 132 -7.50 5.88 -18.06
CA LEU A 132 -7.54 6.49 -19.37
C LEU A 132 -7.99 5.42 -20.37
N ARG A 133 -9.05 5.72 -21.13
CA ARG A 133 -9.48 4.86 -22.24
C ARG A 133 -8.32 4.72 -23.20
N GLN A 134 -7.91 3.48 -23.51
CA GLN A 134 -7.24 3.21 -24.76
C GLN A 134 -8.33 3.24 -25.82
N GLY A 135 -8.23 4.22 -26.73
CA GLY A 135 -9.11 4.32 -27.89
C GLY A 135 -8.88 3.16 -28.86
#